data_AF-A0A4P6FDK1-F1
#
_entry.id   AF-A0A4P6FDK1-F1
#
_cell.length_a   1.000
_cell.length_b   1.000
_cell.length_c   1.000
_cell.angle_alpha   90.00
_cell.angle_beta   90.00
_cell.angle_gamma   90.00
#
_symmetry.space_group_name_H-M   'P 1'
#
loop_
_entity.id
_entity.type
_entity.pdbx_description
1 polymer ?
#
loop_
_entity_poly.entity_id
_entity_poly.type
_entity_poly.pdbx_seq_one_letter_code
_entity_poly.pdbx_strand_id
1 'polypeptide(L)'
;MTDEEIAARTPDDGLSEEATELQTRCIDAGLDVTFRRRYEGEPYEEFLAIIEFPAGRGTRAVGVEERYFPALLAHAFEKVRFLDEYAAFIDAAGTIEAAIPPTRASVVRLSSLPGVIREDGEPTSDEEELLFGRRDAPWHLEIPDPSSTVVLAFGTPSDLGQALLPARETLQIRGVPSASHDESLEALEKYANRLAFDLDVVFGARFRIPRRRRLRREAREVSAHDSVAFPRNDYALEPLRLYHYGREADGLPLLEFLAYYQAVEYFFPFFAREQTMNDVRSTLKHPRFNPNDDKQVGKLISLAAQGRGQQSEREQLRTTIRSCVGEADLREYVEADQDRLEALTAKKQSIRGVKSVRFENGADDIRDQLADRIYAIRCRIVHSKQDGGGYDEVLLPGTREADALSADINVLQFVAQRVLIARAARA
;
A
#
# COMPACT_ATOMS: atom_id res chain seq x y z
N MET A 1 7.86 12.74 -21.11
CA MET A 1 9.13 13.23 -20.54
C MET A 1 9.76 12.05 -19.82
N THR A 2 10.79 11.50 -20.45
CA THR A 2 11.51 10.27 -20.10
C THR A 2 12.55 10.52 -19.02
N ASP A 3 12.87 9.47 -18.24
CA ASP A 3 13.84 9.41 -17.15
C ASP A 3 15.32 9.48 -17.62
N GLU A 4 15.63 10.32 -18.61
CA GLU A 4 17.01 10.57 -19.05
C GLU A 4 17.39 12.02 -18.76
N GLU A 5 17.93 12.24 -17.56
CA GLU A 5 19.09 13.11 -17.29
C GLU A 5 19.48 12.98 -15.81
N ILE A 6 20.01 11.80 -15.45
CA ILE A 6 20.76 11.62 -14.20
C ILE A 6 22.19 12.12 -14.47
N ALA A 7 22.40 13.40 -14.25
CA ALA A 7 23.72 13.93 -13.93
C ALA A 7 23.64 14.54 -12.54
N ALA A 8 24.22 13.85 -11.55
CA ALA A 8 24.60 14.46 -10.29
C ALA A 8 25.66 15.53 -10.59
N ARG A 9 25.21 16.74 -10.95
CA ARG A 9 26.07 17.92 -10.98
C ARG A 9 26.21 18.39 -9.53
N THR A 10 27.42 18.38 -9.01
CA THR A 10 27.79 19.17 -7.84
C THR A 10 27.49 20.64 -8.15
N PRO A 11 26.63 21.32 -7.38
CA PRO A 11 26.43 22.76 -7.53
C PRO A 11 27.46 23.46 -6.64
N ASP A 12 28.58 23.89 -7.22
CA ASP A 12 29.56 24.74 -6.51
C ASP A 12 29.40 26.24 -6.86
N ASP A 13 28.52 26.57 -7.82
CA ASP A 13 28.20 27.96 -8.17
C ASP A 13 26.68 28.20 -8.03
N GLY A 14 26.26 28.85 -6.93
CA GLY A 14 24.92 29.43 -6.79
C GLY A 14 24.02 28.94 -5.64
N LEU A 15 24.55 28.21 -4.64
CA LEU A 15 23.81 27.89 -3.42
C LEU A 15 23.75 29.11 -2.47
N SER A 16 22.63 29.28 -1.76
CA SER A 16 22.49 30.23 -0.64
C SER A 16 23.39 29.84 0.55
N GLU A 17 23.67 30.78 1.46
CA GLU A 17 24.48 30.54 2.66
C GLU A 17 23.87 29.41 3.50
N GLU A 18 22.54 29.41 3.64
CA GLU A 18 21.78 28.38 4.35
C GLU A 18 21.86 27.02 3.64
N ALA A 19 21.88 26.98 2.30
CA ALA A 19 22.04 25.74 1.56
C ALA A 19 23.43 25.13 1.73
N THR A 20 24.49 25.95 1.75
CA THR A 20 25.86 25.51 2.03
C THR A 20 26.01 24.99 3.46
N GLU A 21 25.42 25.68 4.45
CA GLU A 21 25.42 25.23 5.84
C GLU A 21 24.67 23.89 6.00
N LEU A 22 23.49 23.78 5.38
CA LEU A 22 22.69 22.56 5.38
C LEU A 22 23.47 21.38 4.80
N GLN A 23 24.18 21.60 3.68
CA GLN A 23 25.01 20.59 3.05
C GLN A 23 26.13 20.12 3.98
N THR A 24 26.81 21.06 4.64
CA THR A 24 27.92 20.76 5.56
C THR A 24 27.43 19.93 6.73
N ARG A 25 26.31 20.31 7.36
CA ARG A 25 25.73 19.54 8.47
C ARG A 25 25.24 18.15 8.07
N CYS A 26 24.73 17.98 6.85
CA CYS A 26 24.37 16.67 6.33
C CYS A 26 25.61 15.78 6.16
N ILE A 27 26.68 16.30 5.55
CA ILE A 27 27.95 15.58 5.35
C ILE A 27 28.58 15.17 6.69
N ASP A 28 28.64 16.10 7.64
CA ASP A 28 29.20 15.85 8.98
C ASP A 28 28.42 14.77 9.75
N ALA A 29 27.11 14.68 9.50
CA ALA A 29 26.24 13.67 10.09
C ALA A 29 26.17 12.34 9.30
N GLY A 30 26.80 12.27 8.12
CA GLY A 30 26.71 11.11 7.23
C GLY A 30 25.34 10.93 6.56
N LEU A 31 24.61 12.01 6.33
CA LEU A 31 23.36 12.05 5.58
C LEU A 31 23.63 12.41 4.11
N ASP A 32 23.12 11.62 3.17
CA ASP A 32 23.19 11.95 1.75
C ASP A 32 22.25 13.12 1.45
N VAL A 33 22.75 14.13 0.73
CA VAL A 33 21.98 15.30 0.31
C VAL A 33 22.24 15.63 -1.15
N THR A 34 21.16 15.89 -1.90
CA THR A 34 21.24 16.36 -3.29
C THR A 34 20.35 17.57 -3.50
N PHE A 35 20.86 18.60 -4.16
CA PHE A 35 20.08 19.80 -4.49
C PHE A 35 19.53 19.71 -5.91
N ARG A 36 18.27 20.10 -6.10
CA ARG A 36 17.62 20.22 -7.41
C ARG A 36 17.02 21.59 -7.58
N ARG A 37 17.05 22.13 -8.78
CA ARG A 37 16.30 23.35 -9.15
C ARG A 37 14.84 22.97 -9.35
N ARG A 38 13.93 23.63 -8.64
CA ARG A 38 12.49 23.35 -8.73
C ARG A 38 11.81 24.11 -9.87
N TYR A 39 12.29 25.32 -10.16
CA TYR A 39 11.83 26.19 -11.24
C TYR A 39 13.04 26.75 -11.99
N GLU A 40 12.97 26.75 -13.32
CA GLU A 40 13.92 27.48 -14.18
C GLU A 40 13.16 28.64 -14.85
N GLY A 41 13.45 29.87 -14.43
CA GLY A 41 12.87 31.10 -14.99
C GLY A 41 12.71 32.20 -13.94
N GLU A 42 13.09 33.44 -14.29
CA GLU A 42 12.88 34.60 -13.41
C GLU A 42 11.38 34.81 -13.08
N PRO A 43 11.05 35.23 -11.84
CA PRO A 43 11.92 35.90 -10.87
C PRO A 43 12.44 35.03 -9.71
N TYR A 44 12.18 33.71 -9.69
CA TYR A 44 12.47 32.87 -8.53
C TYR A 44 13.24 31.60 -8.93
N GLU A 45 14.53 31.57 -8.60
CA GLU A 45 15.28 30.32 -8.49
C GLU A 45 15.06 29.77 -7.08
N GLU A 46 14.35 28.65 -6.95
CA GLU A 46 14.21 27.94 -5.67
C GLU A 46 14.92 26.58 -5.73
N PHE A 47 15.73 26.31 -4.71
CA PHE A 47 16.34 25.00 -4.51
C PHE A 47 15.43 24.07 -3.71
N LEU A 48 15.49 22.78 -4.06
CA LEU A 48 14.94 21.66 -3.32
C LEU A 48 16.09 20.78 -2.86
N ALA A 49 16.31 20.68 -1.55
CA ALA A 49 17.24 19.72 -0.98
C ALA A 49 16.53 18.37 -0.81
N ILE A 50 17.08 17.29 -1.34
CA ILE A 50 16.63 15.93 -1.10
C ILE A 50 17.62 15.29 -0.14
N ILE A 51 17.18 15.07 1.10
CA ILE A 51 18.00 14.53 2.19
C ILE A 51 17.55 13.09 2.51
N GLU A 52 18.50 12.17 2.62
CA GLU A 52 18.26 10.77 3.01
C GLU A 52 18.35 10.60 4.54
N PHE A 53 17.21 10.58 5.21
CA PHE A 53 17.15 10.37 6.66
C PHE A 53 17.12 8.89 7.04
N PRO A 54 17.65 8.47 8.20
CA PRO A 54 17.49 7.10 8.70
C PRO A 54 16.01 6.74 8.90
N ALA A 55 15.60 5.55 8.42
CA ALA A 55 14.26 5.01 8.55
C ALA A 55 14.31 3.50 8.77
N GLY A 56 14.24 3.07 10.03
CA GLY A 56 14.39 1.66 10.40
C GLY A 56 15.74 1.08 9.98
N ARG A 57 15.72 0.11 9.05
CA ARG A 57 16.92 -0.52 8.48
C ARG A 57 17.42 0.13 7.18
N GLY A 58 16.70 1.13 6.67
CA GLY A 58 17.03 1.84 5.44
C GLY A 58 17.06 3.35 5.63
N THR A 59 16.92 4.07 4.52
CA THR A 59 16.83 5.53 4.51
C THR A 59 15.52 5.98 3.86
N ARG A 60 15.22 7.26 4.05
CA ARG A 60 14.08 7.94 3.44
C ARG A 60 14.51 9.28 2.87
N ALA A 61 14.41 9.39 1.55
CA ALA A 61 14.44 10.66 0.83
C ALA A 61 13.30 11.60 1.27
N VAL A 62 13.66 12.79 1.71
CA VAL A 62 12.74 13.89 2.04
C VAL A 62 13.17 15.14 1.27
N GLY A 63 12.24 15.70 0.51
CA GLY A 63 12.44 16.97 -0.18
C GLY A 63 12.11 18.14 0.74
N VAL A 64 13.08 19.00 0.99
CA VAL A 64 12.96 20.22 1.79
C VAL A 64 13.15 21.42 0.86
N GLU A 65 12.16 22.30 0.85
CA GLU A 65 12.19 23.52 0.05
C GLU A 65 13.09 24.56 0.73
N GLU A 66 13.78 25.38 -0.05
CA GLU A 66 14.76 26.36 0.45
C GLU A 66 14.22 27.29 1.53
N ARG A 67 12.96 27.73 1.42
CA ARG A 67 12.28 28.54 2.44
C ARG A 67 12.25 27.89 3.84
N TYR A 68 12.42 26.58 3.95
CA TYR A 68 12.44 25.85 5.21
C TYR A 68 13.85 25.52 5.71
N PHE A 69 14.91 25.91 4.99
CA PHE A 69 16.30 25.67 5.45
C PHE A 69 16.60 26.35 6.78
N PRO A 70 16.23 27.63 7.02
CA PRO A 70 16.49 28.27 8.32
C PRO A 70 15.82 27.54 9.47
N ALA A 71 14.57 27.12 9.29
CA ALA A 71 13.81 26.35 10.28
C ALA A 71 14.50 25.00 10.56
N LEU A 72 14.93 24.28 9.52
CA LEU A 72 15.62 23.02 9.68
C LEU A 72 16.97 23.19 10.40
N LEU A 73 17.75 24.22 10.06
CA LEU A 73 19.04 24.55 10.66
C LEU A 73 18.91 24.99 12.13
N ALA A 74 17.78 25.56 12.54
CA ALA A 74 17.53 25.91 13.95
C ALA A 74 17.42 24.68 14.88
N HIS A 75 17.30 23.47 14.33
CA HIS A 75 17.13 22.23 15.08
C HIS A 75 18.24 21.23 14.82
N ALA A 76 18.38 20.24 15.72
CA ALA A 76 19.27 19.09 15.55
C ALA A 76 18.67 18.06 14.57
N PHE A 77 18.35 18.51 13.33
CA PHE A 77 17.68 17.70 12.32
C PHE A 77 18.49 16.45 11.95
N GLU A 78 19.81 16.48 12.09
CA GLU A 78 20.69 15.35 11.85
C GLU A 78 20.44 14.14 12.75
N LYS A 79 19.73 14.35 13.87
CA LYS A 79 19.31 13.28 14.80
C LYS A 79 17.91 12.76 14.53
N VAL A 80 17.21 13.32 13.55
CA VAL A 80 15.86 12.90 13.16
C VAL A 80 15.90 11.52 12.54
N ARG A 81 14.98 10.66 12.98
CA ARG A 81 14.77 9.33 12.40
C ARG A 81 13.32 9.17 12.00
N PHE A 82 13.07 8.79 10.76
CA PHE A 82 11.72 8.52 10.28
C PHE A 82 11.22 7.15 10.75
N LEU A 83 9.90 7.05 10.95
CA LEU A 83 9.25 5.83 11.46
C LEU A 83 8.66 5.01 10.30
N ASP A 84 9.47 4.09 9.77
CA ASP A 84 9.15 3.21 8.63
C ASP A 84 8.39 3.97 7.50
N GLU A 85 7.23 3.44 7.10
CA GLU A 85 6.38 3.95 6.05
C GLU A 85 5.43 5.05 6.58
N TYR A 86 5.37 5.36 7.87
CA TYR A 86 4.50 6.45 8.34
C TYR A 86 5.07 7.80 7.93
N ALA A 87 4.22 8.77 7.61
CA ALA A 87 4.64 10.17 7.54
C ALA A 87 4.84 10.73 8.96
N ALA A 88 5.84 10.18 9.65
CA ALA A 88 6.18 10.51 11.02
C ALA A 88 7.68 10.36 11.25
N PHE A 89 8.20 11.13 12.20
CA PHE A 89 9.58 11.06 12.64
C PHE A 89 9.68 11.14 14.16
N ILE A 90 10.83 10.76 14.71
CA ILE A 90 11.25 11.05 16.08
C ILE A 90 12.43 12.01 16.06
N ASP A 91 12.35 13.08 16.84
CA ASP A 91 13.39 14.10 16.95
C ASP A 91 14.45 13.77 18.03
N ALA A 92 15.41 14.68 18.20
CA ALA A 92 16.47 14.57 19.22
C ALA A 92 15.96 14.63 20.66
N ALA A 93 14.79 15.23 20.90
CA ALA A 93 14.16 15.33 22.21
C ALA A 93 13.33 14.07 22.55
N GLY A 94 13.18 13.14 21.61
CA GLY A 94 12.34 11.95 21.76
C GLY A 94 10.86 12.23 21.51
N THR A 95 10.52 13.35 20.86
CA THR A 95 9.16 13.65 20.41
C THR A 95 8.91 12.94 19.10
N ILE A 96 7.85 12.14 19.06
CA ILE A 96 7.33 11.60 17.79
C ILE A 96 6.36 12.63 17.22
N GLU A 97 6.59 13.06 15.99
CA GLU A 97 5.67 13.93 15.26
C GLU A 97 5.18 13.25 13.98
N ALA A 98 3.87 13.23 13.79
CA ALA A 98 3.21 12.50 12.73
C ALA A 98 2.21 13.38 11.97
N ALA A 99 2.26 13.32 10.64
CA ALA A 99 1.36 14.04 9.75
C ALA A 99 -0.10 13.60 9.94
N ILE A 100 -1.01 14.58 9.94
CA ILE A 100 -2.46 14.34 9.85
C ILE A 100 -2.95 14.97 8.54
N PRO A 101 -3.26 14.17 7.51
CA PRO A 101 -3.81 14.68 6.27
C PRO A 101 -5.26 15.12 6.51
N PRO A 102 -5.74 16.12 5.75
CA PRO A 102 -7.14 16.52 5.81
C PRO A 102 -8.03 15.32 5.47
N THR A 103 -8.81 14.88 6.45
CA THR A 103 -9.71 13.73 6.29
C THR A 103 -11.03 14.23 5.74
N ARG A 104 -11.28 14.03 4.43
CA ARG A 104 -12.55 14.42 3.77
C ARG A 104 -13.80 13.80 4.40
N ALA A 105 -13.64 12.72 5.17
CA ALA A 105 -14.72 11.99 5.82
C ALA A 105 -14.99 12.40 7.28
N SER A 106 -14.23 13.36 7.83
CA SER A 106 -14.50 13.89 9.18
C SER A 106 -15.46 15.07 9.08
N VAL A 107 -16.56 15.01 9.83
CA VAL A 107 -17.51 16.13 9.94
C VAL A 107 -16.99 17.21 10.88
N VAL A 108 -16.18 16.81 11.88
CA VAL A 108 -15.60 17.69 12.89
C VAL A 108 -14.11 17.92 12.61
N ARG A 109 -13.68 19.19 12.69
CA ARG A 109 -12.26 19.57 12.57
C ARG A 109 -11.55 19.38 13.90
N LEU A 110 -10.30 18.94 13.89
CA LEU A 110 -9.51 18.82 15.12
C LEU A 110 -9.34 20.18 15.81
N SER A 111 -9.16 21.26 15.04
CA SER A 111 -9.10 22.65 15.52
C SER A 111 -10.38 23.19 16.17
N SER A 112 -11.46 22.40 16.20
CA SER A 112 -12.74 22.72 16.84
C SER A 112 -13.04 21.90 18.10
N LEU A 113 -12.13 21.01 18.50
CA LEU A 113 -12.30 20.20 19.70
C LEU A 113 -12.28 21.05 20.99
N PRO A 114 -13.00 20.65 22.04
CA PRO A 114 -12.92 21.31 23.34
C PRO A 114 -11.49 21.28 23.89
N GLY A 115 -11.02 22.39 24.45
CA GLY A 115 -9.68 22.54 25.01
C GLY A 115 -8.62 23.02 24.02
N VAL A 116 -8.98 23.23 22.74
CA VAL A 116 -8.07 23.85 21.76
C VAL A 116 -7.73 25.27 22.18
N ILE A 117 -6.44 25.57 22.20
CA ILE A 117 -5.88 26.90 22.40
C ILE A 117 -5.47 27.45 21.04
N ARG A 118 -5.88 28.68 20.73
CA ARG A 118 -5.51 29.39 19.50
C ARG A 118 -4.56 30.51 19.87
N GLU A 119 -3.49 30.64 19.10
CA GLU A 119 -2.56 31.76 19.21
C GLU A 119 -3.13 32.94 18.43
N ASP A 120 -2.94 34.15 18.97
CA ASP A 120 -3.27 35.39 18.28
C ASP A 120 -2.27 35.58 17.12
N GLY A 121 -2.65 35.12 15.93
CA GLY A 121 -1.89 35.33 14.70
C GLY A 121 -2.55 36.37 13.81
N GLU A 122 -1.75 37.22 13.16
CA GLU A 122 -2.25 38.00 12.03
C GLU A 122 -2.70 37.04 10.92
N PRO A 123 -3.80 37.35 10.20
CA PRO A 123 -4.24 36.53 9.08
C PRO A 123 -3.11 36.38 8.07
N THR A 124 -2.95 35.17 7.51
CA THR A 124 -2.05 34.92 6.37
C THR A 124 -2.27 35.96 5.28
N SER A 125 -1.20 36.44 4.65
CA SER A 125 -1.30 37.42 3.57
C SER A 125 -2.21 36.91 2.45
N ASP A 126 -2.86 37.84 1.73
CA ASP A 126 -3.82 37.51 0.66
C ASP A 126 -3.21 36.58 -0.43
N GLU A 127 -1.89 36.64 -0.66
CA GLU A 127 -1.18 35.76 -1.60
C GLU A 127 -1.05 34.32 -1.09
N GLU A 128 -0.81 34.10 0.20
CA GLU A 128 -0.76 32.76 0.79
C GLU A 128 -2.14 32.10 0.84
N GLU A 129 -3.18 32.89 1.08
CA GLU A 129 -4.57 32.42 1.07
C GLU A 129 -5.02 31.98 -0.34
N LEU A 130 -4.58 32.69 -1.39
CA LEU A 130 -4.88 32.34 -2.78
C LEU A 130 -4.16 31.07 -3.27
N LEU A 131 -2.91 30.86 -2.85
CA LEU A 131 -2.10 29.71 -3.30
C LEU A 131 -2.36 28.44 -2.48
N PHE A 132 -2.62 28.59 -1.17
CA PHE A 132 -2.67 27.46 -0.24
C PHE A 132 -4.00 27.35 0.53
N GLY A 133 -4.94 28.29 0.34
CA GLY A 133 -6.19 28.34 1.09
C GLY A 133 -5.99 28.79 2.54
N ARG A 134 -7.04 29.37 3.14
CA ARG A 134 -7.04 29.95 4.50
C ARG A 134 -6.38 29.00 5.52
N ARG A 135 -5.22 29.39 6.05
CA ARG A 135 -4.64 28.73 7.23
C ARG A 135 -5.42 29.23 8.45
N ASP A 136 -6.00 28.31 9.22
CA ASP A 136 -6.47 28.67 10.56
C ASP A 136 -5.26 29.19 11.35
N ALA A 137 -5.46 30.19 12.22
CA ALA A 137 -4.41 30.65 13.13
C ALA A 137 -3.78 29.46 13.87
N PRO A 138 -2.48 29.51 14.21
CA PRO A 138 -1.81 28.43 14.93
C PRO A 138 -2.63 28.01 16.14
N TRP A 139 -2.80 26.71 16.29
CA TRP A 139 -3.61 26.14 17.35
C TRP A 139 -2.94 24.89 17.86
N HIS A 140 -3.17 24.60 19.14
CA HIS A 140 -2.73 23.37 19.75
C HIS A 140 -3.76 22.84 20.75
N LEU A 141 -3.73 21.54 20.98
CA LEU A 141 -4.52 20.84 22.00
C LEU A 141 -3.61 19.81 22.64
N GLU A 142 -3.33 19.97 23.94
CA GLU A 142 -2.56 19.00 24.71
C GLU A 142 -3.47 18.09 25.55
N ILE A 143 -3.16 16.80 25.54
CA ILE A 143 -3.90 15.74 26.21
C ILE A 143 -2.87 14.94 27.03
N PRO A 144 -2.60 15.35 28.28
CA PRO A 144 -1.71 14.61 29.16
C PRO A 144 -2.36 13.32 29.66
N ASP A 145 -1.60 12.23 29.71
CA ASP A 145 -2.03 11.00 30.38
C ASP A 145 -1.83 11.16 31.90
N PRO A 146 -2.90 11.09 32.72
CA PRO A 146 -2.77 11.25 34.17
C PRO A 146 -1.98 10.13 34.84
N SER A 147 -1.74 9.02 34.14
CA SER A 147 -1.07 7.83 34.67
C SER A 147 0.36 7.62 34.19
N SER A 148 0.85 8.48 33.29
CA SER A 148 2.20 8.35 32.72
C SER A 148 2.83 9.72 32.41
N THR A 149 4.06 9.72 31.93
CA THR A 149 4.74 10.93 31.43
C THR A 149 4.32 11.30 30.01
N VAL A 150 3.42 10.52 29.39
CA VAL A 150 3.06 10.70 27.98
C VAL A 150 2.10 11.87 27.82
N VAL A 151 2.41 12.72 26.85
CA VAL A 151 1.53 13.83 26.43
C VAL A 151 1.28 13.69 24.94
N LEU A 152 0.00 13.68 24.56
CA LEU A 152 -0.42 13.72 23.16
C LEU A 152 -0.81 15.15 22.82
N ALA A 153 -0.34 15.69 21.70
CA ALA A 153 -0.68 17.03 21.28
C ALA A 153 -1.08 17.08 19.80
N PHE A 154 -2.19 17.75 19.50
CA PHE A 154 -2.53 18.13 18.13
C PHE A 154 -2.21 19.59 17.90
N GLY A 155 -1.91 19.95 16.66
CA GLY A 155 -1.84 21.34 16.29
C GLY A 155 -1.24 21.58 14.92
N THR A 156 -0.85 22.82 14.68
CA THR A 156 0.04 23.17 13.57
C THR A 156 1.38 22.44 13.71
N PRO A 157 2.01 22.03 12.59
CA PRO A 157 3.29 21.33 12.65
C PRO A 157 4.36 22.20 13.32
N SER A 158 5.28 21.55 14.05
CA SER A 158 6.50 22.23 14.52
C SER A 158 7.32 22.74 13.34
N ASP A 159 8.32 23.58 13.59
CA ASP A 159 9.26 24.04 12.55
C ASP A 159 9.89 22.86 11.78
N LEU A 160 10.30 21.80 12.50
CA LEU A 160 10.72 20.53 11.88
C LEU A 160 9.58 19.86 11.10
N GLY A 161 8.38 19.80 11.68
CA GLY A 161 7.18 19.26 11.02
C GLY A 161 6.85 19.96 9.71
N GLN A 162 6.94 21.29 9.66
CA GLN A 162 6.69 22.09 8.46
C GLN A 162 7.72 21.82 7.36
N ALA A 163 8.99 21.63 7.75
CA ALA A 163 10.07 21.31 6.82
C ALA A 163 10.02 19.87 6.30
N LEU A 164 9.61 18.90 7.15
CA LEU A 164 9.81 17.47 6.90
C LEU A 164 8.55 16.68 6.58
N LEU A 165 7.36 17.19 6.93
CA LEU A 165 6.09 16.47 6.78
C LEU A 165 5.14 17.19 5.81
N PRO A 166 4.48 16.46 4.90
CA PRO A 166 3.51 17.04 3.97
C PRO A 166 2.13 17.17 4.63
N ALA A 167 2.02 17.93 5.73
CA ALA A 167 0.77 18.09 6.47
C ALA A 167 0.55 19.50 7.04
N ARG A 168 -0.72 19.86 7.24
CA ARG A 168 -1.15 21.11 7.88
C ARG A 168 -1.44 20.97 9.36
N GLU A 169 -1.61 19.73 9.80
CA GLU A 169 -1.89 19.36 11.18
C GLU A 169 -0.99 18.16 11.51
N THR A 170 -0.48 18.11 12.74
CA THR A 170 0.31 16.96 13.21
C THR A 170 -0.20 16.47 14.56
N LEU A 171 0.11 15.20 14.84
CA LEU A 171 0.05 14.60 16.17
C LEU A 171 1.48 14.52 16.70
N GLN A 172 1.72 15.11 17.87
CA GLN A 172 2.94 14.95 18.63
C GLN A 172 2.70 14.02 19.82
N ILE A 173 3.66 13.13 20.07
CA ILE A 173 3.68 12.21 21.22
C ILE A 173 4.98 12.46 21.96
N ARG A 174 4.88 12.98 23.18
CA ARG A 174 6.02 13.34 24.03
C ARG A 174 6.07 12.44 25.26
N GLY A 175 7.24 12.37 25.90
CA GLY A 175 7.41 11.65 27.17
C GLY A 175 7.32 10.12 27.06
N VAL A 176 7.48 9.58 25.85
CA VAL A 176 7.64 8.14 25.62
C VAL A 176 9.09 7.76 25.91
N PRO A 177 9.34 6.77 26.77
CA PRO A 177 10.67 6.23 26.97
C PRO A 177 11.04 5.37 25.75
N SER A 178 11.68 5.94 24.74
CA SER A 178 12.19 5.12 23.61
C SER A 178 13.43 5.70 22.97
N ALA A 179 14.51 4.92 22.98
CA ALA A 179 15.76 5.21 22.26
C ALA A 179 15.80 4.53 20.89
N SER A 180 14.96 3.52 20.65
CA SER A 180 14.96 2.73 19.41
C SER A 180 13.83 3.08 18.45
N HIS A 181 14.04 2.75 17.17
CA HIS A 181 13.06 2.94 16.09
C HIS A 181 11.78 2.13 16.34
N ASP A 182 11.90 0.83 16.68
CA ASP A 182 10.75 -0.07 16.81
C ASP A 182 9.87 0.30 18.02
N GLU A 183 10.46 0.73 19.15
CA GLU A 183 9.69 1.25 20.29
C GLU A 183 8.93 2.53 19.94
N SER A 184 9.55 3.41 19.15
CA SER A 184 8.92 4.66 18.72
C SER A 184 7.75 4.39 17.77
N LEU A 185 7.91 3.41 16.87
CA LEU A 185 6.85 2.94 15.98
C LEU A 185 5.69 2.32 16.75
N GLU A 186 5.98 1.45 17.72
CA GLU A 186 4.96 0.83 18.58
C GLU A 186 4.19 1.89 19.38
N ALA A 187 4.89 2.88 19.92
CA ALA A 187 4.27 4.00 20.63
C ALA A 187 3.35 4.82 19.71
N LEU A 188 3.80 5.16 18.49
CA LEU A 188 2.98 5.84 17.50
C LEU A 188 1.69 5.06 17.22
N GLU A 189 1.80 3.78 16.91
CA GLU A 189 0.64 2.94 16.59
C GLU A 189 -0.30 2.81 17.78
N LYS A 190 0.22 2.57 18.98
CA LYS A 190 -0.57 2.43 20.20
C LYS A 190 -1.36 3.70 20.53
N TYR A 191 -0.68 4.83 20.61
CA TYR A 191 -1.31 6.07 21.07
C TYR A 191 -2.17 6.73 19.98
N ALA A 192 -1.70 6.76 18.73
CA ALA A 192 -2.47 7.37 17.64
C ALA A 192 -3.77 6.60 17.39
N ASN A 193 -3.75 5.26 17.37
CA ASN A 193 -4.96 4.46 17.12
C ASN A 193 -5.97 4.58 18.28
N ARG A 194 -5.50 4.55 19.53
CA ARG A 194 -6.38 4.73 20.70
C ARG A 194 -7.03 6.12 20.68
N LEU A 195 -6.24 7.16 20.45
CA LEU A 195 -6.74 8.53 20.42
C LEU A 195 -7.69 8.77 19.24
N ALA A 196 -7.39 8.23 18.06
CA ALA A 196 -8.27 8.29 16.90
C ALA A 196 -9.64 7.65 17.18
N PHE A 197 -9.64 6.50 17.86
CA PHE A 197 -10.88 5.83 18.27
C PHE A 197 -11.67 6.67 19.28
N ASP A 198 -11.03 7.12 20.37
CA ASP A 198 -11.71 7.89 21.41
C ASP A 198 -12.28 9.21 20.85
N LEU A 199 -11.54 9.90 19.96
CA LEU A 199 -12.03 11.12 19.32
C LEU A 199 -13.19 10.89 18.33
N ASP A 200 -13.19 9.79 17.58
CA ASP A 200 -14.31 9.43 16.71
C ASP A 200 -15.56 9.10 17.54
N VAL A 201 -15.41 8.32 18.63
CA VAL A 201 -16.54 7.93 19.49
C VAL A 201 -17.14 9.12 20.23
N VAL A 202 -16.31 9.98 20.82
CA VAL A 202 -16.78 11.06 21.68
C VAL A 202 -17.19 12.30 20.88
N PHE A 203 -16.42 12.64 19.84
CA PHE A 203 -16.57 13.90 19.11
C PHE A 203 -16.90 13.72 17.63
N GLY A 204 -16.88 12.49 17.08
CA GLY A 204 -17.00 12.27 15.64
C GLY A 204 -15.81 12.82 14.84
N ALA A 205 -14.70 13.13 15.51
CA ALA A 205 -13.49 13.68 14.91
C ALA A 205 -12.58 12.54 14.47
N ARG A 206 -12.45 12.37 13.16
CA ARG A 206 -11.69 11.26 12.56
C ARG A 206 -10.37 11.74 12.02
N PHE A 207 -9.31 11.02 12.37
CA PHE A 207 -8.01 11.18 11.74
C PHE A 207 -7.32 9.83 11.60
N ARG A 208 -6.28 9.80 10.76
CA ARG A 208 -5.38 8.66 10.63
C ARG A 208 -3.99 9.17 10.29
N ILE A 209 -2.96 8.47 10.74
CA ILE A 209 -1.60 8.77 10.30
C ILE A 209 -1.39 8.11 8.93
N PRO A 210 -1.00 8.85 7.89
CA PRO A 210 -0.85 8.30 6.56
C PRO A 210 0.42 7.46 6.52
N ARG A 211 0.29 6.30 5.87
CA ARG A 211 1.42 5.46 5.47
C ARG A 211 1.75 5.79 4.02
N ARG A 212 3.04 5.88 3.71
CA ARG A 212 3.58 6.17 2.40
C ARG A 212 3.13 5.05 1.47
N ARG A 213 2.52 5.45 0.36
CA ARG A 213 2.22 4.52 -0.71
C ARG A 213 3.52 4.29 -1.47
N ARG A 214 4.01 3.06 -1.50
CA ARG A 214 4.96 2.66 -2.54
C ARG A 214 4.18 2.70 -3.85
N LEU A 215 4.42 3.73 -4.67
CA LEU A 215 3.83 3.82 -5.99
C LEU A 215 4.25 2.57 -6.77
N ARG A 216 3.29 1.67 -7.03
CA ARG A 216 3.51 0.53 -7.92
C ARG A 216 3.56 1.06 -9.35
N ARG A 217 4.72 1.55 -9.79
CA ARG A 217 4.94 1.91 -11.19
C ARG A 217 5.24 0.62 -11.97
N GLU A 218 4.19 -0.08 -12.41
CA GLU A 218 4.31 -0.84 -13.66
C GLU A 218 4.12 0.17 -14.80
N ALA A 219 5.20 0.86 -15.17
CA ALA A 219 5.21 1.69 -16.37
C ALA A 219 5.13 0.74 -17.57
N ARG A 220 3.92 0.51 -18.10
CA ARG A 220 3.80 0.02 -19.47
C ARG A 220 4.21 1.15 -20.39
N GLU A 221 5.20 0.88 -21.25
CA GLU A 221 5.49 1.75 -22.38
C GLU A 221 4.26 1.79 -23.28
N VAL A 222 3.48 2.86 -23.16
CA VAL A 222 2.43 3.17 -24.11
C VAL A 222 3.11 3.94 -25.23
N SER A 223 3.08 3.39 -26.45
CA SER A 223 3.56 4.14 -27.60
C SER A 223 2.73 5.39 -27.76
N ALA A 224 3.39 6.55 -27.90
CA ALA A 224 2.71 7.82 -28.17
C ALA A 224 1.88 7.82 -29.47
N HIS A 225 2.03 6.77 -30.29
CA HIS A 225 1.35 6.59 -31.57
C HIS A 225 0.11 5.68 -31.46
N ASP A 226 -0.15 5.07 -30.31
CA ASP A 226 -1.32 4.21 -30.12
C ASP A 226 -2.57 5.07 -29.90
N SER A 227 -3.52 5.01 -30.84
CA SER A 227 -4.82 5.68 -30.68
C SER A 227 -5.72 4.88 -29.74
N VAL A 228 -6.36 5.55 -28.77
CA VAL A 228 -7.40 4.94 -27.94
C VAL A 228 -8.60 4.55 -28.82
N ALA A 229 -8.93 3.27 -28.87
CA ALA A 229 -10.07 2.75 -29.63
C ALA A 229 -11.32 2.59 -28.76
N PHE A 230 -12.49 2.65 -29.38
CA PHE A 230 -13.74 2.27 -28.71
C PHE A 230 -13.70 0.78 -28.29
N PRO A 231 -14.19 0.42 -27.08
CA PRO A 231 -14.19 -0.97 -26.61
C PRO A 231 -14.90 -1.91 -27.58
N ARG A 232 -14.26 -3.05 -27.89
CA ARG A 232 -14.80 -4.08 -28.81
C ARG A 232 -15.36 -5.32 -28.10
N ASN A 233 -15.21 -5.35 -26.78
CA ASN A 233 -15.54 -6.49 -25.95
C ASN A 233 -16.56 -6.08 -24.89
N ASP A 234 -17.56 -6.91 -24.70
CA ASP A 234 -18.52 -6.82 -23.61
C ASP A 234 -18.05 -7.71 -22.45
N TYR A 235 -17.85 -7.08 -21.30
CA TYR A 235 -17.43 -7.74 -20.07
C TYR A 235 -18.61 -7.85 -19.11
N ALA A 236 -18.67 -8.92 -18.32
CA ALA A 236 -19.67 -9.05 -17.26
C ALA A 236 -19.52 -7.90 -16.25
N LEU A 237 -20.61 -7.17 -16.01
CA LEU A 237 -20.57 -5.89 -15.31
C LEU A 237 -20.21 -6.03 -13.83
N GLU A 238 -20.74 -7.04 -13.15
CA GLU A 238 -20.51 -7.29 -11.72
C GLU A 238 -19.01 -7.54 -11.42
N PRO A 239 -18.32 -8.51 -12.04
CA PRO A 239 -16.90 -8.71 -11.81
C PRO A 239 -16.03 -7.57 -12.36
N LEU A 240 -16.48 -6.85 -13.41
CA LEU A 240 -15.78 -5.66 -13.89
C LEU A 240 -15.82 -4.52 -12.85
N ARG A 241 -16.95 -4.31 -12.18
CA ARG A 241 -17.06 -3.34 -11.08
C ARG A 241 -16.16 -3.71 -9.90
N LEU A 242 -16.08 -5.00 -9.54
CA LEU A 242 -15.16 -5.48 -8.50
C LEU A 242 -13.70 -5.27 -8.90
N TYR A 243 -13.36 -5.50 -10.18
CA TYR A 243 -12.04 -5.19 -10.70
C TYR A 243 -11.70 -3.70 -10.57
N HIS A 244 -12.61 -2.81 -10.96
CA HIS A 244 -12.42 -1.36 -10.82
C HIS A 244 -12.33 -0.94 -9.34
N TYR A 245 -13.13 -1.53 -8.46
CA TYR A 245 -13.02 -1.29 -7.03
C TYR A 245 -11.63 -1.65 -6.48
N GLY A 246 -11.05 -2.76 -6.95
CA GLY A 246 -9.65 -3.11 -6.64
C GLY A 246 -8.64 -2.10 -7.15
N ARG A 247 -8.88 -1.48 -8.33
CA ARG A 247 -8.04 -0.39 -8.86
C ARG A 247 -8.16 0.89 -8.03
N GLU A 248 -9.35 1.20 -7.54
CA GLU A 248 -9.63 2.38 -6.72
C GLU A 248 -9.14 2.23 -5.27
N ALA A 249 -9.06 1.00 -4.77
CA ALA A 249 -8.55 0.65 -3.45
C ALA A 249 -7.03 0.76 -3.32
N ASP A 250 -6.31 1.29 -4.31
CA ASP A 250 -4.86 1.46 -4.30
C ASP A 250 -4.34 2.06 -2.98
N GLY A 251 -3.36 1.37 -2.39
CA GLY A 251 -2.80 1.69 -1.08
C GLY A 251 -3.59 1.11 0.10
N LEU A 252 -4.56 0.21 -0.14
CA LEU A 252 -5.29 -0.56 0.86
C LEU A 252 -5.15 -2.05 0.52
N PRO A 253 -4.01 -2.69 0.83
CA PRO A 253 -3.65 -4.00 0.29
C PRO A 253 -4.71 -5.10 0.51
N LEU A 254 -5.32 -5.15 1.69
CA LEU A 254 -6.34 -6.17 1.98
C LEU A 254 -7.60 -5.97 1.13
N LEU A 255 -7.99 -4.71 0.89
CA LEU A 255 -9.17 -4.38 0.11
C LEU A 255 -8.93 -4.62 -1.38
N GLU A 256 -7.76 -4.21 -1.89
CA GLU A 256 -7.33 -4.53 -3.26
C GLU A 256 -7.38 -6.04 -3.50
N PHE A 257 -6.78 -6.82 -2.59
CA PHE A 257 -6.73 -8.27 -2.68
C PHE A 257 -8.14 -8.87 -2.71
N LEU A 258 -9.02 -8.50 -1.78
CA LEU A 258 -10.38 -9.02 -1.72
C LEU A 258 -11.21 -8.64 -2.96
N ALA A 259 -11.06 -7.41 -3.47
CA ALA A 259 -11.79 -6.97 -4.64
C ALA A 259 -11.42 -7.78 -5.90
N TYR A 260 -10.12 -8.00 -6.15
CA TYR A 260 -9.68 -8.85 -7.25
C TYR A 260 -10.04 -10.32 -7.04
N TYR A 261 -9.96 -10.82 -5.81
CA TYR A 261 -10.37 -12.19 -5.48
C TYR A 261 -11.84 -12.40 -5.83
N GLN A 262 -12.72 -11.50 -5.39
CA GLN A 262 -14.16 -11.58 -5.66
C GLN A 262 -14.48 -11.47 -7.16
N ALA A 263 -13.73 -10.66 -7.91
CA ALA A 263 -13.86 -10.59 -9.36
C ALA A 263 -13.55 -11.94 -10.04
N VAL A 264 -12.57 -12.71 -9.52
CA VAL A 264 -12.24 -14.06 -9.98
C VAL A 264 -13.28 -15.09 -9.49
N GLU A 265 -13.68 -15.01 -8.21
CA GLU A 265 -14.64 -15.90 -7.55
C GLU A 265 -16.00 -15.94 -8.27
N TYR A 266 -16.43 -14.79 -8.81
CA TYR A 266 -17.66 -14.70 -9.62
C TYR A 266 -17.74 -15.78 -10.72
N PHE A 267 -16.59 -16.17 -11.29
CA PHE A 267 -16.52 -17.13 -12.38
C PHE A 267 -16.27 -18.58 -11.93
N PHE A 268 -16.09 -18.85 -10.63
CA PHE A 268 -15.87 -20.20 -10.13
C PHE A 268 -16.95 -21.21 -10.58
N PRO A 269 -18.26 -20.91 -10.49
CA PRO A 269 -19.29 -21.86 -10.92
C PRO A 269 -19.25 -22.13 -12.43
N PHE A 270 -18.76 -21.18 -13.23
CA PHE A 270 -18.67 -21.33 -14.67
C PHE A 270 -17.57 -22.35 -15.03
N PHE A 271 -16.35 -22.12 -14.56
CA PHE A 271 -15.21 -22.98 -14.91
C PHE A 271 -15.29 -24.36 -14.25
N ALA A 272 -15.85 -24.45 -13.03
CA ALA A 272 -16.12 -25.75 -12.40
C ALA A 272 -17.08 -26.62 -13.23
N ARG A 273 -18.14 -26.02 -13.78
CA ARG A 273 -19.09 -26.72 -14.65
C ARG A 273 -18.47 -27.10 -15.99
N GLU A 274 -17.69 -26.20 -16.60
CA GLU A 274 -17.01 -26.47 -17.86
C GLU A 274 -16.03 -27.65 -17.74
N GLN A 275 -15.21 -27.66 -16.69
CA GLN A 275 -14.31 -28.77 -16.37
C GLN A 275 -15.10 -30.08 -16.19
N THR A 276 -16.17 -30.05 -15.39
CA THR A 276 -17.03 -31.22 -15.20
C THR A 276 -17.62 -31.74 -16.51
N MET A 277 -18.08 -30.85 -17.41
CA MET A 277 -18.60 -31.25 -18.72
C MET A 277 -17.52 -31.90 -19.58
N ASN A 278 -16.30 -31.39 -19.55
CA ASN A 278 -15.17 -31.95 -20.29
C ASN A 278 -14.79 -33.32 -19.76
N ASP A 279 -14.76 -33.51 -18.44
CA ASP A 279 -14.45 -34.80 -17.81
C ASP A 279 -15.52 -35.85 -18.10
N VAL A 280 -16.81 -35.47 -18.05
CA VAL A 280 -17.93 -36.34 -18.45
C VAL A 280 -17.80 -36.73 -19.92
N ARG A 281 -17.55 -35.76 -20.82
CA ARG A 281 -17.36 -36.04 -22.26
C ARG A 281 -16.16 -36.95 -22.52
N SER A 282 -15.04 -36.72 -21.84
CA SER A 282 -13.83 -37.53 -21.96
C SER A 282 -14.11 -38.98 -21.52
N THR A 283 -14.80 -39.14 -20.38
CA THR A 283 -15.20 -40.46 -19.86
C THR A 283 -16.10 -41.20 -20.84
N LEU A 284 -17.13 -40.53 -21.37
CA LEU A 284 -18.05 -41.13 -22.35
C LEU A 284 -17.37 -41.52 -23.66
N LYS A 285 -16.37 -40.76 -24.10
CA LYS A 285 -15.59 -41.05 -25.33
C LYS A 285 -14.54 -42.13 -25.13
N HIS A 286 -14.21 -42.48 -23.89
CA HIS A 286 -13.14 -43.43 -23.61
C HIS A 286 -13.52 -44.83 -24.09
N PRO A 287 -12.71 -45.52 -24.93
CA PRO A 287 -13.09 -46.82 -25.51
C PRO A 287 -13.38 -47.94 -24.50
N ARG A 288 -12.89 -47.80 -23.26
CA ARG A 288 -13.15 -48.75 -22.16
C ARG A 288 -14.42 -48.44 -21.36
N PHE A 289 -15.12 -47.35 -21.65
CA PHE A 289 -16.36 -47.02 -20.95
C PHE A 289 -17.48 -47.99 -21.36
N ASN A 290 -18.11 -48.62 -20.38
CA ASN A 290 -19.23 -49.53 -20.60
C ASN A 290 -20.51 -48.96 -19.95
N PRO A 291 -21.54 -48.58 -20.74
CA PRO A 291 -22.78 -48.04 -20.21
C PRO A 291 -23.62 -49.06 -19.43
N ASN A 292 -23.33 -50.36 -19.57
CA ASN A 292 -24.03 -51.44 -18.85
C ASN A 292 -23.34 -51.83 -17.54
N ASP A 293 -22.25 -51.16 -17.16
CA ASP A 293 -21.55 -51.38 -15.89
C ASP A 293 -21.98 -50.32 -14.87
N ASP A 294 -22.84 -50.70 -13.92
CA ASP A 294 -23.38 -49.81 -12.88
C ASP A 294 -22.29 -49.07 -12.09
N LYS A 295 -21.09 -49.64 -11.94
CA LYS A 295 -19.98 -48.94 -11.25
C LYS A 295 -19.44 -47.78 -12.07
N GLN A 296 -19.38 -47.93 -13.40
CA GLN A 296 -18.93 -46.87 -14.29
C GLN A 296 -20.00 -45.79 -14.46
N VAL A 297 -21.27 -46.18 -14.52
CA VAL A 297 -22.40 -45.24 -14.50
C VAL A 297 -22.43 -44.46 -13.17
N GLY A 298 -22.24 -45.14 -12.04
CA GLY A 298 -22.14 -44.50 -10.73
C GLY A 298 -21.00 -43.48 -10.63
N LYS A 299 -19.81 -43.80 -11.18
CA LYS A 299 -18.70 -42.83 -11.29
C LYS A 299 -19.07 -41.61 -12.12
N LEU A 300 -19.73 -41.80 -13.26
CA LEU A 300 -20.19 -40.71 -14.12
C LEU A 300 -21.19 -39.79 -13.40
N ILE A 301 -22.12 -40.36 -12.62
CA ILE A 301 -23.08 -39.60 -11.79
C ILE A 301 -22.34 -38.79 -10.73
N SER A 302 -21.36 -39.39 -10.04
CA SER A 302 -20.57 -38.69 -9.02
C SER A 302 -19.77 -37.52 -9.60
N LEU A 303 -19.19 -37.69 -10.79
CA LEU A 303 -18.48 -36.64 -11.52
C LEU A 303 -19.44 -35.50 -11.89
N ALA A 304 -20.63 -35.81 -12.41
CA ALA A 304 -21.64 -34.82 -12.74
C ALA A 304 -22.17 -34.06 -11.50
N ALA A 305 -22.17 -34.69 -10.32
CA ALA A 305 -22.56 -34.06 -9.06
C ALA A 305 -21.51 -33.04 -8.57
N GLN A 306 -20.22 -33.24 -8.85
CA GLN A 306 -19.15 -32.31 -8.45
C GLN A 306 -19.32 -30.90 -9.04
N GLY A 307 -19.73 -30.81 -10.30
CA GLY A 307 -20.02 -29.53 -10.99
C GLY A 307 -21.22 -28.75 -10.44
N ARG A 308 -21.98 -29.31 -9.48
CA ARG A 308 -23.08 -28.64 -8.77
C ARG A 308 -22.67 -27.98 -7.45
N GLY A 309 -21.36 -27.82 -7.19
CA GLY A 309 -20.87 -27.07 -6.03
C GLY A 309 -20.32 -27.92 -4.89
N GLN A 310 -19.93 -29.18 -5.15
CA GLN A 310 -19.23 -30.00 -4.14
C GLN A 310 -17.70 -29.83 -4.17
N GLN A 311 -17.15 -29.13 -5.16
CA GLN A 311 -15.73 -28.77 -5.17
C GLN A 311 -15.45 -27.71 -4.10
N SER A 312 -14.38 -27.89 -3.33
CA SER A 312 -13.90 -26.85 -2.40
C SER A 312 -13.53 -25.58 -3.14
N GLU A 313 -13.70 -24.41 -2.51
CA GLU A 313 -13.32 -23.09 -3.03
C GLU A 313 -11.88 -23.09 -3.59
N ARG A 314 -10.94 -23.70 -2.89
CA ARG A 314 -9.54 -23.87 -3.34
C ARG A 314 -9.43 -24.58 -4.70
N GLU A 315 -10.21 -25.62 -4.93
CA GLU A 315 -10.20 -26.38 -6.19
C GLU A 315 -10.89 -25.61 -7.32
N GLN A 316 -11.93 -24.85 -7.00
CA GLN A 316 -12.59 -23.97 -7.96
C GLN A 316 -11.65 -22.85 -8.43
N LEU A 317 -10.84 -22.29 -7.51
CA LEU A 317 -9.81 -21.31 -7.84
C LEU A 317 -8.73 -21.88 -8.76
N ARG A 318 -8.19 -23.06 -8.44
CA ARG A 318 -7.21 -23.76 -9.31
C ARG A 318 -7.77 -23.99 -10.71
N THR A 319 -9.00 -24.52 -10.79
CA THR A 319 -9.67 -24.77 -12.06
C THR A 319 -9.84 -23.47 -12.87
N THR A 320 -10.30 -22.41 -12.23
CA THR A 320 -10.50 -21.10 -12.86
C THR A 320 -9.21 -20.53 -13.43
N ILE A 321 -8.11 -20.58 -12.65
CA ILE A 321 -6.80 -20.07 -13.10
C ILE A 321 -6.27 -20.90 -14.27
N ARG A 322 -6.32 -22.25 -14.19
CA ARG A 322 -5.87 -23.13 -15.27
C ARG A 322 -6.64 -22.91 -16.58
N SER A 323 -7.93 -22.63 -16.50
CA SER A 323 -8.78 -22.37 -17.68
C SER A 323 -8.51 -21.02 -18.35
N CYS A 324 -8.02 -20.03 -17.60
CA CYS A 324 -7.88 -18.65 -18.10
C CYS A 324 -6.44 -18.22 -18.34
N VAL A 325 -5.47 -18.87 -17.70
CA VAL A 325 -4.08 -18.44 -17.68
C VAL A 325 -3.17 -19.59 -18.12
N GLY A 326 -2.39 -19.33 -19.17
CA GLY A 326 -1.31 -20.22 -19.59
C GLY A 326 -0.19 -20.23 -18.55
N GLU A 327 0.41 -21.39 -18.31
CA GLU A 327 1.52 -21.51 -17.36
C GLU A 327 2.72 -20.65 -17.78
N ALA A 328 3.06 -20.65 -19.07
CA ALA A 328 4.15 -19.84 -19.62
C ALA A 328 3.88 -18.33 -19.46
N ASP A 329 2.67 -17.86 -19.79
CA ASP A 329 2.28 -16.44 -19.65
C ASP A 329 2.36 -15.97 -18.19
N LEU A 330 1.94 -16.82 -17.24
CA LEU A 330 1.98 -16.49 -15.82
C LEU A 330 3.42 -16.42 -15.30
N ARG A 331 4.26 -17.35 -15.76
CA ARG A 331 5.69 -17.37 -15.47
C ARG A 331 6.37 -16.11 -16.00
N GLU A 332 6.17 -15.80 -17.27
CA GLU A 332 6.72 -14.60 -17.91
C GLU A 332 6.26 -13.33 -17.17
N TYR A 333 4.97 -13.25 -16.83
CA TYR A 333 4.46 -12.13 -16.05
C TYR A 333 5.18 -12.01 -14.70
N VAL A 334 5.34 -13.10 -13.94
CA VAL A 334 6.03 -13.03 -12.64
C VAL A 334 7.51 -12.65 -12.81
N GLU A 335 8.22 -13.28 -13.75
CA GLU A 335 9.66 -13.10 -13.97
C GLU A 335 10.02 -11.73 -14.60
N ALA A 336 9.06 -11.03 -15.21
CA ALA A 336 9.26 -9.69 -15.77
C ALA A 336 9.59 -8.60 -14.72
N ASP A 337 9.42 -8.89 -13.43
CA ASP A 337 9.73 -7.99 -12.32
C ASP A 337 10.45 -8.78 -11.23
N GLN A 338 11.72 -8.43 -11.02
CA GLN A 338 12.60 -9.12 -10.08
C GLN A 338 12.10 -9.01 -8.63
N ASP A 339 11.54 -7.87 -8.24
CA ASP A 339 11.03 -7.68 -6.88
C ASP A 339 9.79 -8.55 -6.64
N ARG A 340 8.91 -8.66 -7.65
CA ARG A 340 7.76 -9.57 -7.63
C ARG A 340 8.20 -11.03 -7.51
N LEU A 341 9.17 -11.45 -8.32
CA LEU A 341 9.70 -12.83 -8.29
C LEU A 341 10.31 -13.17 -6.91
N GLU A 342 11.11 -12.27 -6.35
CA GLU A 342 11.76 -12.50 -5.05
C GLU A 342 10.76 -12.56 -3.90
N ALA A 343 9.72 -11.73 -3.92
CA ALA A 343 8.68 -11.73 -2.88
C ALA A 343 7.82 -13.01 -2.85
N LEU A 344 7.68 -13.69 -3.99
CA LEU A 344 6.91 -14.94 -4.10
C LEU A 344 7.74 -16.20 -3.80
N THR A 345 9.07 -16.10 -3.84
CA THR A 345 10.00 -17.20 -3.59
C THR A 345 10.54 -17.19 -2.16
N ALA A 346 11.07 -18.33 -1.70
CA ALA A 346 11.51 -18.51 -0.31
C ALA A 346 12.58 -17.52 0.17
N LYS A 347 13.25 -16.80 -0.75
CA LYS A 347 14.32 -15.85 -0.41
C LYS A 347 13.82 -14.61 0.32
N LYS A 348 12.64 -14.08 0.00
CA LYS A 348 12.08 -12.84 0.59
C LYS A 348 10.60 -12.94 0.99
N GLN A 349 10.05 -14.15 1.00
CA GLN A 349 8.68 -14.39 1.44
C GLN A 349 8.49 -13.95 2.91
N SER A 350 7.64 -12.94 3.16
CA SER A 350 7.45 -12.32 4.49
C SER A 350 6.04 -12.48 5.09
N ILE A 351 5.12 -13.12 4.36
CA ILE A 351 3.74 -13.41 4.76
C ILE A 351 3.65 -14.80 5.43
N ARG A 352 3.43 -14.83 6.73
CA ARG A 352 3.31 -16.05 7.55
C ARG A 352 2.20 -16.97 7.04
N GLY A 353 2.37 -18.28 7.20
CA GLY A 353 1.35 -19.28 6.84
C GLY A 353 1.10 -19.47 5.34
N VAL A 354 1.87 -18.82 4.48
CA VAL A 354 1.73 -18.92 3.02
C VAL A 354 2.96 -19.61 2.43
N LYS A 355 2.73 -20.59 1.55
CA LYS A 355 3.82 -21.32 0.90
C LYS A 355 4.54 -20.42 -0.12
N SER A 356 5.85 -20.61 -0.23
CA SER A 356 6.64 -20.04 -1.32
C SER A 356 6.36 -20.77 -2.63
N VAL A 357 6.46 -20.05 -3.74
CA VAL A 357 6.29 -20.61 -5.09
C VAL A 357 7.63 -21.04 -5.65
N ARG A 358 7.67 -22.23 -6.25
CA ARG A 358 8.86 -22.78 -6.93
C ARG A 358 8.70 -22.65 -8.43
N PHE A 359 9.65 -21.97 -9.05
CA PHE A 359 9.69 -21.72 -10.49
C PHE A 359 10.67 -22.65 -11.23
N GLU A 360 11.26 -23.65 -10.57
CA GLU A 360 12.23 -24.57 -11.17
C GLU A 360 11.58 -25.57 -12.15
N ASN A 361 12.34 -26.04 -13.15
CA ASN A 361 11.89 -27.07 -14.08
C ASN A 361 11.60 -28.39 -13.35
N GLY A 362 10.38 -28.94 -13.51
CA GLY A 362 9.93 -30.16 -12.85
C GLY A 362 9.24 -29.95 -11.50
N ALA A 363 9.03 -28.70 -11.07
CA ALA A 363 8.16 -28.37 -9.94
C ALA A 363 6.68 -28.61 -10.28
N ASP A 364 5.83 -28.59 -9.24
CA ASP A 364 4.37 -28.60 -9.40
C ASP A 364 3.92 -27.40 -10.26
N ASP A 365 2.78 -27.51 -10.94
CA ASP A 365 2.23 -26.43 -11.79
C ASP A 365 2.17 -25.11 -11.00
N ILE A 366 2.84 -24.07 -11.50
CA ILE A 366 2.93 -22.77 -10.81
C ILE A 366 1.54 -22.13 -10.62
N ARG A 367 0.58 -22.45 -11.48
CA ARG A 367 -0.80 -21.95 -11.38
C ARG A 367 -1.47 -22.50 -10.12
N ASP A 368 -1.22 -23.76 -9.78
CA ASP A 368 -1.76 -24.36 -8.56
C ASP A 368 -1.07 -23.84 -7.31
N GLN A 369 0.25 -23.67 -7.36
CA GLN A 369 1.01 -23.10 -6.25
C GLN A 369 0.53 -21.68 -5.93
N LEU A 370 0.31 -20.86 -6.96
CA LEU A 370 -0.24 -19.51 -6.81
C LEU A 370 -1.71 -19.52 -6.39
N ALA A 371 -2.54 -20.43 -6.90
CA ALA A 371 -3.92 -20.60 -6.47
C ALA A 371 -4.01 -20.93 -4.97
N ASP A 372 -3.19 -21.87 -4.49
CA ASP A 372 -3.14 -22.25 -3.08
C ASP A 372 -2.68 -21.09 -2.19
N ARG A 373 -1.68 -20.34 -2.67
CA ARG A 373 -1.17 -19.15 -2.01
C ARG A 373 -2.24 -18.06 -1.90
N ILE A 374 -2.94 -17.74 -3.00
CA ILE A 374 -4.05 -16.79 -3.03
C ILE A 374 -5.16 -17.23 -2.07
N TYR A 375 -5.52 -18.52 -2.08
CA TYR A 375 -6.53 -19.06 -1.16
C TYR A 375 -6.11 -18.92 0.32
N ALA A 376 -4.87 -19.25 0.65
CA ALA A 376 -4.35 -19.11 2.02
C ALA A 376 -4.38 -17.65 2.51
N ILE A 377 -3.99 -16.70 1.64
CA ILE A 377 -4.05 -15.27 1.95
C ILE A 377 -5.51 -14.83 2.17
N ARG A 378 -6.44 -15.20 1.28
CA ARG A 378 -7.87 -14.89 1.42
C ARG A 378 -8.41 -15.37 2.77
N CYS A 379 -8.08 -16.62 3.15
CA CYS A 379 -8.50 -17.17 4.43
C CYS A 379 -7.99 -16.33 5.61
N ARG A 380 -6.73 -15.88 5.60
CA ARG A 380 -6.16 -15.05 6.68
C ARG A 380 -6.72 -13.63 6.73
N ILE A 381 -7.16 -13.09 5.60
CA ILE A 381 -7.81 -11.77 5.57
C ILE A 381 -9.23 -11.84 6.17
N VAL A 382 -9.99 -12.90 5.87
CA VAL A 382 -11.43 -12.98 6.19
C VAL A 382 -11.72 -13.72 7.50
N HIS A 383 -10.89 -14.69 7.88
CA HIS A 383 -11.13 -15.52 9.07
C HIS A 383 -10.30 -15.04 10.25
N SER A 384 -10.97 -14.41 11.22
CA SER A 384 -10.33 -13.78 12.38
C SER A 384 -10.41 -14.57 13.70
N LYS A 385 -10.73 -15.86 13.65
CA LYS A 385 -11.09 -16.61 14.87
C LYS A 385 -9.90 -16.75 15.83
N GLN A 386 -10.05 -16.16 17.01
CA GLN A 386 -9.12 -16.24 18.15
C GLN A 386 -9.08 -17.66 18.77
N ASP A 387 -10.10 -18.49 18.51
CA ASP A 387 -10.23 -19.83 19.07
C ASP A 387 -9.84 -20.93 18.06
N GLY A 388 -8.54 -21.24 18.00
CA GLY A 388 -8.01 -22.59 17.69
C GLY A 388 -8.32 -23.22 16.32
N GLY A 389 -8.83 -22.46 15.35
CA GLY A 389 -9.25 -22.97 14.05
C GLY A 389 -8.17 -23.02 12.99
N GLY A 390 -7.00 -23.64 13.25
CA GLY A 390 -6.05 -24.16 12.24
C GLY A 390 -5.45 -23.20 11.18
N TYR A 391 -5.81 -21.92 11.17
CA TYR A 391 -5.21 -20.90 10.31
C TYR A 391 -4.37 -19.97 11.19
N ASP A 392 -3.16 -19.67 10.73
CA ASP A 392 -2.27 -18.70 11.38
C ASP A 392 -2.96 -17.34 11.60
N GLU A 393 -2.44 -16.58 12.56
CA GLU A 393 -2.86 -15.23 12.97
C GLU A 393 -3.43 -14.37 11.82
N VAL A 394 -4.52 -13.65 12.10
CA VAL A 394 -5.27 -12.80 11.16
C VAL A 394 -4.33 -11.80 10.48
N LEU A 395 -4.46 -11.65 9.16
CA LEU A 395 -3.70 -10.62 8.45
C LEU A 395 -4.40 -9.26 8.64
N LEU A 396 -3.81 -8.41 9.48
CA LEU A 396 -4.39 -7.10 9.83
C LEU A 396 -3.92 -5.98 8.88
N PRO A 397 -4.81 -5.01 8.54
CA PRO A 397 -4.40 -3.82 7.80
C PRO A 397 -3.32 -3.04 8.55
N GLY A 398 -2.44 -2.36 7.82
CA GLY A 398 -1.43 -1.49 8.43
C GLY A 398 -0.21 -2.22 9.00
N THR A 399 -0.14 -3.54 8.87
CA THR A 399 1.03 -4.33 9.30
C THR A 399 2.09 -4.40 8.20
N ARG A 400 3.36 -4.60 8.58
CA ARG A 400 4.47 -4.90 7.63
C ARG A 400 4.14 -6.10 6.74
N GLU A 401 3.38 -7.05 7.26
CA GLU A 401 2.92 -8.23 6.53
C GLU A 401 1.90 -7.86 5.44
N ALA A 402 0.92 -7.01 5.74
CA ALA A 402 -0.05 -6.53 4.75
C ALA A 402 0.64 -5.69 3.65
N ASP A 403 1.67 -4.92 3.99
CA ASP A 403 2.44 -4.14 3.02
C ASP A 403 3.20 -5.04 2.02
N ALA A 404 3.57 -6.26 2.45
CA ALA A 404 4.24 -7.25 1.62
C ALA A 404 3.34 -7.95 0.60
N LEU A 405 2.01 -7.74 0.63
CA LEU A 405 1.07 -8.34 -0.32
C LEU A 405 1.22 -7.84 -1.76
N SER A 406 2.08 -6.86 -2.01
CA SER A 406 2.15 -6.21 -3.32
C SER A 406 2.36 -7.17 -4.49
N ALA A 407 3.25 -8.16 -4.35
CA ALA A 407 3.47 -9.17 -5.38
C ALA A 407 2.24 -10.08 -5.59
N ASP A 408 1.59 -10.49 -4.50
CA ASP A 408 0.38 -11.32 -4.52
C ASP A 408 -0.81 -10.59 -5.16
N ILE A 409 -0.98 -9.31 -4.86
CA ILE A 409 -2.01 -8.45 -5.45
C ILE A 409 -1.77 -8.28 -6.94
N ASN A 410 -0.53 -8.05 -7.38
CA ASN A 410 -0.20 -7.92 -8.80
C ASN A 410 -0.53 -9.21 -9.57
N VAL A 411 -0.17 -10.38 -9.04
CA VAL A 411 -0.54 -11.67 -9.63
C VAL A 411 -2.06 -11.85 -9.67
N LEU A 412 -2.77 -11.54 -8.58
CA LEU A 412 -4.22 -11.69 -8.53
C LEU A 412 -4.94 -10.71 -9.48
N GLN A 413 -4.43 -9.48 -9.63
CA GLN A 413 -4.90 -8.51 -10.60
C GLN A 413 -4.72 -9.04 -12.04
N PHE A 414 -3.55 -9.60 -12.35
CA PHE A 414 -3.28 -10.23 -13.64
C PHE A 414 -4.24 -11.40 -13.91
N VAL A 415 -4.45 -12.27 -12.93
CA VAL A 415 -5.44 -13.36 -13.01
C VAL A 415 -6.85 -12.80 -13.26
N ALA A 416 -7.27 -11.77 -12.52
CA ALA A 416 -8.58 -11.15 -12.70
C ALA A 416 -8.77 -10.58 -14.13
N GLN A 417 -7.74 -9.94 -14.70
CA GLN A 417 -7.75 -9.50 -16.10
C GLN A 417 -7.95 -10.68 -17.05
N ARG A 418 -7.18 -11.75 -16.89
CA ARG A 418 -7.27 -12.94 -17.76
C ARG A 418 -8.63 -13.62 -17.68
N VAL A 419 -9.21 -13.72 -16.48
CA VAL A 419 -10.53 -14.29 -16.25
C VAL A 419 -11.63 -13.45 -16.91
N LEU A 420 -11.58 -12.11 -16.75
CA LEU A 420 -12.51 -11.19 -17.42
C LEU A 420 -12.41 -11.30 -18.96
N ILE A 421 -11.20 -11.36 -19.50
CA ILE A 421 -10.95 -11.49 -20.94
C ILE A 421 -11.44 -12.84 -21.47
N ALA A 422 -11.17 -13.94 -20.76
CA ALA A 422 -11.60 -15.29 -21.16
C ALA A 422 -13.13 -15.43 -21.24
N ARG A 423 -13.86 -14.55 -20.54
CA ARG A 423 -15.32 -14.53 -20.50
C ARG A 423 -15.95 -13.33 -21.22
N ALA A 424 -15.15 -12.53 -21.92
CA ALA A 424 -15.65 -11.43 -22.71
C ALA A 424 -16.42 -11.95 -23.94
N ALA A 425 -17.53 -11.28 -24.27
CA ALA A 425 -18.21 -11.44 -25.55
C ALA A 425 -17.70 -10.37 -26.53
N ARG A 426 -17.74 -10.64 -27.83
CA ARG A 426 -17.53 -9.57 -28.82
C ARG A 426 -18.80 -8.74 -28.93
N ALA A 427 -18.63 -7.42 -28.83
CA ALA A 427 -19.70 -6.44 -28.98
C ALA A 427 -20.15 -6.32 -30.46
#